data_AF-A0A352NXQ8-F1
#
_entry.id   AF-A0A352NXQ8-F1
#
_cell.length_a   1.000
_cell.length_b   1.000
_cell.length_c   1.000
_cell.angle_alpha   90.00
_cell.angle_beta   90.00
_cell.angle_gamma   90.00
#
_symmetry.space_group_name_H-M   'P 1'
#
loop_
_entity.id
_entity.type
_entity.pdbx_description
1 polymer ?
#
loop_
_entity_poly.entity_id
_entity_poly.type
_entity_poly.pdbx_seq_one_letter_code
_entity_poly.pdbx_strand_id
1 'polypeptide(L)' 'GVGLIPEDRREQGLLLGKSVKDNTTLASIYVNSKHGFIDFLWEKKESLSYIDKLKIKTPSEKAITTNLSGGNQQ' A
#
# COMPACT_ATOMS: atom_id res chain seq x y z
N GLY A 1 -16.01 -1.61 -2.27
CA GLY A 1 -15.73 -3.05 -2.42
C GLY A 1 -15.30 -3.59 -1.07
N VAL A 2 -15.31 -4.91 -0.90
CA VAL A 2 -14.88 -5.59 0.33
C VAL A 2 -13.75 -6.55 -0.04
N GLY A 3 -12.65 -6.52 0.71
CA GLY A 3 -11.48 -7.38 0.49
C GLY A 3 -10.99 -8.00 1.79
N LEU A 4 -10.50 -9.23 1.74
CA LEU A 4 -9.98 -9.96 2.90
C LEU A 4 -8.47 -9.69 3.07
N ILE A 5 -8.01 -9.52 4.30
CA ILE A 5 -6.57 -9.43 4.62
C ILE A 5 -5.97 -10.85 4.72
N PRO A 6 -4.99 -11.21 3.90
CA PRO A 6 -4.16 -12.40 4.13
C PRO A 6 -3.21 -12.14 5.32
N GLU A 7 -3.07 -13.11 6.23
CA GLU A 7 -2.22 -13.02 7.44
C GLU A 7 -0.73 -12.75 7.14
N ASP A 8 -0.25 -13.14 5.96
CA ASP A 8 1.16 -13.04 5.52
C ASP A 8 1.62 -11.60 5.21
N ARG A 9 0.74 -10.60 5.38
CA ARG A 9 1.04 -9.18 5.12
C ARG A 9 1.85 -8.50 6.24
N ARG A 10 2.09 -9.17 7.38
CA ARG A 10 2.63 -8.54 8.60
C ARG A 10 4.16 -8.50 8.71
N GLU A 11 4.87 -9.42 8.06
CA GLU A 11 6.31 -9.64 8.34
C GLU A 11 7.25 -9.06 7.28
N GLN A 12 6.70 -8.43 6.25
CA GLN A 12 7.45 -8.06 5.07
C GLN A 12 7.60 -6.53 5.00
N GLY A 13 8.82 -6.05 4.77
CA GLY A 13 9.13 -4.65 4.54
C GLY A 13 8.66 -4.20 3.15
N LEU A 14 9.58 -3.73 2.32
CA LEU A 14 9.26 -3.39 0.94
C LEU A 14 8.89 -4.63 0.11
N LEU A 15 7.68 -4.63 -0.45
CA LEU A 15 7.13 -5.64 -1.34
C LEU A 15 7.26 -5.20 -2.81
N LEU A 16 8.38 -5.54 -3.45
CA LEU A 16 8.65 -5.16 -4.84
C LEU A 16 7.56 -5.65 -5.82
N GLY A 17 7.02 -6.85 -5.61
CA GLY A 17 5.97 -7.44 -6.45
C GLY A 17 4.55 -6.93 -6.15
N LYS A 18 4.38 -5.98 -5.23
CA LYS A 18 3.08 -5.42 -4.86
C LYS A 18 2.98 -3.96 -5.28
N SER A 19 1.77 -3.41 -5.18
CA SER A 19 1.53 -2.02 -5.56
C SER A 19 2.10 -1.04 -4.53
N VAL A 20 2.28 0.22 -4.93
CA VAL A 20 2.58 1.34 -4.01
C VAL A 20 1.54 1.40 -2.89
N LYS A 21 0.27 1.19 -3.20
CA LYS A 21 -0.83 1.11 -2.24
C LYS A 21 -0.63 0.02 -1.21
N ASP A 22 -0.32 -1.19 -1.64
CA ASP A 22 -0.09 -2.30 -0.71
C ASP A 22 1.09 -1.98 0.22
N ASN A 23 2.18 -1.42 -0.31
CA ASN A 23 3.38 -1.07 0.47
C ASN A 23 3.14 0.08 1.46
N THR A 24 2.45 1.14 1.03
CA THR A 24 2.22 2.34 1.84
C THR A 24 1.16 2.15 2.93
N THR A 25 0.28 1.16 2.79
CA THR A 25 -0.79 0.89 3.76
C THR A 25 -0.53 -0.35 4.61
N LEU A 26 0.47 -1.17 4.27
CA LEU A 26 0.77 -2.46 4.92
C LEU A 26 0.81 -2.39 6.45
N ALA A 27 1.50 -1.37 6.98
CA ALA A 27 1.67 -1.19 8.43
C ALA A 27 0.37 -0.77 9.14
N SER A 28 -0.54 -0.10 8.44
CA SER A 28 -1.73 0.53 9.02
C SER A 28 -3.03 -0.22 8.68
N ILE A 29 -3.00 -1.15 7.71
CA ILE A 29 -4.19 -1.80 7.17
C ILE A 29 -4.93 -2.64 8.21
N TYR A 30 -4.20 -3.28 9.14
CA TYR A 30 -4.83 -4.08 10.20
C TYR A 30 -5.61 -3.21 11.18
N VAL A 31 -5.04 -2.08 11.61
CA VAL A 31 -5.70 -1.14 12.54
C VAL A 31 -6.94 -0.51 11.91
N ASN A 32 -6.94 -0.34 10.58
CA ASN A 32 -8.04 0.25 9.83
C ASN A 32 -8.96 -0.79 9.16
N SER A 33 -8.80 -2.07 9.49
CA SER A 33 -9.67 -3.14 9.05
C SER A 33 -10.69 -3.53 10.12
N LYS A 34 -11.88 -3.99 9.70
CA LYS A 34 -12.91 -4.50 10.62
C LYS A 34 -13.17 -5.96 10.32
N HIS A 35 -12.97 -6.84 11.30
CA HIS A 35 -13.20 -8.29 11.16
C HIS A 35 -12.45 -8.91 9.96
N GLY A 36 -11.24 -8.43 9.64
CA GLY A 36 -10.45 -8.89 8.48
C GLY A 36 -10.86 -8.28 7.13
N PHE A 37 -11.85 -7.39 7.11
CA PHE A 37 -12.28 -6.68 5.91
C PHE A 37 -11.57 -5.34 5.75
N ILE A 38 -11.02 -5.13 4.55
CA ILE A 38 -10.32 -3.90 4.13
C ILE A 38 -11.35 -2.87 3.65
N ASP A 39 -11.23 -1.65 4.15
CA ASP A 39 -11.83 -0.48 3.54
C ASP A 39 -10.94 0.05 2.40
N PHE A 40 -11.32 -0.25 1.16
CA PHE A 40 -10.58 0.19 -0.03
C PHE A 40 -10.64 1.71 -0.26
N LEU A 41 -11.65 2.41 0.26
CA LEU A 41 -11.72 3.87 0.14
C LEU A 41 -10.67 4.50 1.06
N TRP A 42 -10.57 4.00 2.30
CA TRP A 42 -9.50 4.38 3.21
C TRP A 42 -8.12 4.05 2.63
N GLU A 43 -7.91 2.81 2.16
CA GLU A 43 -6.62 2.35 1.64
C GLU A 43 -6.14 3.21 0.46
N LYS A 44 -7.06 3.56 -0.45
CA LYS A 44 -6.77 4.48 -1.55
C LYS A 44 -6.41 5.87 -1.07
N LYS A 45 -7.21 6.45 -0.15
CA LYS A 45 -6.98 7.80 0.38
C LYS A 45 -5.63 7.89 1.08
N GLU A 46 -5.32 6.89 1.90
CA GLU A 46 -4.09 6.85 2.68
C GLU A 46 -2.87 6.69 1.76
N SER A 47 -2.93 5.79 0.78
CA SER A 47 -1.85 5.63 -0.19
C SER A 47 -1.58 6.91 -0.98
N LEU A 48 -2.63 7.60 -1.46
CA LEU A 48 -2.47 8.88 -2.15
C LEU A 48 -1.85 9.95 -1.23
N SER A 49 -2.20 9.96 0.06
CA SER A 49 -1.57 10.84 1.04
C SER A 49 -0.07 10.55 1.18
N TYR A 50 0.34 9.29 1.25
CA TYR A 50 1.75 8.92 1.33
C TYR A 50 2.51 9.23 0.04
N ILE A 51 1.91 9.01 -1.13
CA ILE A 51 2.51 9.39 -2.41
C ILE A 51 2.84 10.88 -2.44
N ASP A 52 1.93 11.73 -1.98
CA ASP A 52 2.18 13.18 -1.94
C ASP A 52 3.20 13.57 -0.86
N LYS A 53 3.09 13.01 0.34
CA LYS A 53 4.02 13.31 1.46
C LYS A 53 5.45 12.89 1.16
N LEU A 54 5.63 11.73 0.54
CA LEU A 54 6.94 11.14 0.23
C LEU A 54 7.43 11.50 -1.19
N LYS A 55 6.61 12.22 -1.97
CA LYS A 55 6.90 12.62 -3.36
C LYS A 55 7.27 11.44 -4.25
N ILE A 56 6.59 10.31 -4.06
CA ILE A 56 6.78 9.09 -4.85
C ILE A 56 6.38 9.37 -6.29
N LYS A 57 7.32 9.28 -7.23
CA LYS A 57 7.02 9.42 -8.66
C LYS A 57 6.42 8.11 -9.17
N THR A 58 5.10 8.07 -9.25
CA THR A 58 4.32 6.91 -9.73
C THR A 58 3.13 7.35 -10.57
N PRO A 59 2.70 6.60 -11.60
CA PRO A 59 1.49 6.92 -12.37
C PRO A 59 0.20 6.71 -11.56
N SER A 60 0.23 5.89 -10.49
CA SER A 60 -0.89 5.71 -9.55
C SER A 60 -0.46 4.94 -8.32
N GLU A 61 -1.34 4.87 -7.31
CA GLU A 61 -1.20 3.99 -6.15
C GLU A 61 -1.16 2.50 -6.53
N LYS A 62 -1.67 2.14 -7.72
CA LYS A 62 -1.74 0.76 -8.20
C LYS A 62 -0.49 0.30 -8.94
N ALA A 63 0.46 1.20 -9.21
CA ALA A 63 1.70 0.82 -9.89
C ALA A 63 2.47 -0.20 -9.06
N ILE A 64 3.02 -1.22 -9.72
CA ILE A 64 3.88 -2.22 -9.05
C ILE A 64 5.22 -1.57 -8.69
N THR A 65 5.62 -1.71 -7.43
CA THR A 65 6.80 -1.07 -6.86
C THR A 65 8.09 -1.42 -7.61
N THR A 66 8.23 -2.65 -8.12
CA THR A 66 9.39 -3.07 -8.93
C THR A 66 9.61 -2.24 -10.20
N ASN A 67 8.58 -1.53 -10.69
CA ASN A 67 8.68 -0.69 -11.89
C ASN A 67 9.13 0.74 -11.57
N LEU A 68 9.27 1.08 -10.29
CA LEU A 68 9.77 2.38 -9.85
C LEU A 68 11.30 2.41 -9.82
N SER A 69 11.90 3.59 -9.88
CA SER A 69 13.34 3.73 -9.67
C SER A 69 13.72 3.41 -8.23
N GLY A 70 14.97 3.00 -7.98
CA GLY A 70 15.44 2.64 -6.63
C GLY A 70 15.19 3.73 -5.56
N GLY A 71 15.31 5.01 -5.93
CA GLY A 71 15.01 6.12 -5.01
C GLY A 71 13.52 6.32 -4.70
N ASN A 72 12.60 5.80 -5.53
CA ASN A 72 11.17 5.75 -5.22
C ASN A 72 10.74 4.41 -4.58
N GLN A 73 11.65 3.42 -4.57
CA GLN A 73 11.45 2.14 -3.90
C GLN A 73 11.89 2.20 -2.43
N GLN A 74 12.97 2.96 -2.13
CA GLN A 74 13.36 3.33 -0.77
C GLN A 74 12.29 4.19 -0.11
#